data_AF-A0A3D2W1M9-F1
#
_entry.id   AF-A0A3D2W1M9-F1
#
_cell.length_a   1.000
_cell.length_b   1.000
_cell.length_c   1.000
_cell.angle_alpha   90.00
_cell.angle_beta   90.00
_cell.angle_gamma   90.00
#
_symmetry.space_group_name_H-M   'P 1'
#
loop_
_entity.id
_entity.type
_entity.pdbx_description
1 polymer ?
#
loop_
_entity_poly.entity_id
_entity_poly.type
_entity_poly.pdbx_seq_one_letter_code
_entity_poly.pdbx_strand_id
1 'polypeptide(L)'
;MRLVSALPPAIFAASSLVAAAPALAKSPVLIEIPDEEVGDAIAELLPDRPAPTSLFEAERLAEEAAARVSVWLRSEGYYAAAVTPEAQENPPAATLTIAPGARFRFTAPTLSYDGPAPDE
;
A
#
# COMPACT_ATOMS: atom_id res chain seq x y z
N MET A 1 -45.85 -64.18 -8.66
CA MET A 1 -45.61 -62.96 -7.85
C MET A 1 -44.14 -62.62 -7.97
N ARG A 2 -43.79 -61.52 -8.66
CA ARG A 2 -42.42 -61.04 -8.86
C ARG A 2 -42.12 -60.00 -7.78
N LEU A 3 -41.14 -60.26 -6.92
CA LEU A 3 -40.65 -59.29 -5.94
C LEU A 3 -39.49 -58.52 -6.58
N VAL A 4 -39.73 -57.22 -6.79
CA VAL A 4 -38.79 -56.23 -7.28
C VAL A 4 -37.90 -55.81 -6.11
N SER A 5 -36.58 -55.99 -6.22
CA SER A 5 -35.61 -55.42 -5.29
C SER A 5 -35.01 -54.18 -5.94
N ALA A 6 -35.33 -53.01 -5.38
CA ALA A 6 -34.87 -51.71 -5.85
C ALA A 6 -33.51 -51.37 -5.21
N LEU A 7 -32.52 -51.07 -6.06
CA LEU A 7 -31.19 -50.57 -5.68
C LEU A 7 -31.24 -49.02 -5.62
N PRO A 8 -30.65 -48.35 -4.61
CA PRO A 8 -30.61 -46.89 -4.58
C PRO A 8 -29.47 -46.34 -5.47
N PRO A 9 -29.64 -45.20 -6.16
CA PRO A 9 -28.55 -44.53 -6.86
C PRO A 9 -27.76 -43.65 -5.88
N ALA A 10 -26.46 -43.90 -5.77
CA ALA A 10 -25.52 -43.03 -5.07
C ALA A 10 -25.29 -41.75 -5.89
N ILE A 11 -25.70 -40.60 -5.34
CA ILE A 11 -25.48 -39.27 -5.89
C ILE A 11 -24.08 -38.82 -5.47
N PHE A 12 -23.12 -38.76 -6.41
CA PHE A 12 -21.83 -38.10 -6.20
C PHE A 12 -21.99 -36.59 -6.38
N ALA A 13 -22.01 -35.84 -5.28
CA ALA A 13 -21.92 -34.39 -5.31
C ALA A 13 -20.47 -33.98 -5.57
N ALA A 14 -20.20 -33.44 -6.76
CA ALA A 14 -18.91 -32.83 -7.09
C ALA A 14 -18.83 -31.44 -6.44
N SER A 15 -18.07 -31.33 -5.35
CA SER A 15 -17.74 -30.04 -4.73
C SER A 15 -16.62 -29.37 -5.52
N SER A 16 -16.95 -28.32 -6.27
CA SER A 16 -15.96 -27.42 -6.87
C SER A 16 -15.28 -26.61 -5.75
N LEU A 17 -14.00 -26.87 -5.48
CA LEU A 17 -13.17 -25.96 -4.72
C LEU A 17 -12.97 -24.68 -5.53
N VAL A 18 -13.68 -23.62 -5.16
CA VAL A 18 -13.31 -22.25 -5.54
C VAL A 18 -12.04 -21.92 -4.75
N ALA A 19 -10.89 -21.93 -5.43
CA ALA A 19 -9.68 -21.35 -4.88
C ALA A 19 -9.90 -19.84 -4.78
N ALA A 20 -10.00 -19.33 -3.55
CA ALA A 20 -9.95 -17.90 -3.29
C ALA A 20 -8.57 -17.39 -3.75
N ALA A 21 -8.54 -16.60 -4.81
CA ALA A 21 -7.35 -15.84 -5.16
C ALA A 21 -7.02 -14.88 -3.99
N PRO A 22 -5.76 -14.71 -3.60
CA PRO A 22 -5.42 -13.69 -2.62
C PRO A 22 -5.78 -12.35 -3.24
N ALA A 23 -6.64 -11.60 -2.55
CA ALA A 23 -6.88 -10.21 -2.90
C ALA A 23 -5.52 -9.47 -2.85
N LEU A 24 -5.19 -8.78 -3.94
CA LEU A 24 -3.97 -8.02 -4.18
C LEU A 24 -3.54 -7.25 -2.92
N ALA A 25 -2.52 -7.77 -2.22
CA ALA A 25 -1.93 -7.05 -1.11
C ALA A 25 -1.09 -5.92 -1.69
N LYS A 26 -1.63 -4.69 -1.67
CA LYS A 26 -0.86 -3.45 -1.76
C LYS A 26 0.32 -3.58 -0.78
N SER A 27 1.52 -3.14 -1.18
CA SER A 27 2.81 -3.29 -0.51
C SER A 27 2.83 -3.81 0.95
N PRO A 28 3.70 -4.76 1.33
CA PRO A 28 3.69 -5.37 2.67
C PRO A 28 4.22 -4.47 3.79
N VAL A 29 4.36 -3.16 3.53
CA VAL A 29 4.82 -2.15 4.49
C VAL A 29 3.61 -1.61 5.24
N LEU A 30 3.62 -1.74 6.56
CA LEU A 30 2.61 -1.11 7.41
C LEU A 30 2.90 0.39 7.50
N ILE A 31 1.89 1.23 7.28
CA ILE A 31 2.03 2.69 7.33
C ILE A 31 1.26 3.21 8.54
N GLU A 32 1.97 3.85 9.45
CA GLU A 32 1.42 4.54 10.62
C GLU A 32 1.50 6.05 10.39
N ILE A 33 0.37 6.66 10.07
CA ILE A 33 0.25 8.09 9.77
C ILE A 33 -1.11 8.60 10.26
N PRO A 34 -1.21 9.82 10.81
CA PRO A 34 -2.47 10.36 11.31
C PRO A 34 -3.47 10.75 10.21
N ASP A 35 -3.00 11.02 8.99
CA ASP A 35 -3.81 11.48 7.86
C ASP A 35 -4.05 10.32 6.89
N GLU A 36 -5.29 9.85 6.82
CA GLU A 36 -5.70 8.68 6.03
C GLU A 36 -5.53 8.91 4.53
N GLU A 37 -5.82 10.10 4.02
CA GLU A 37 -5.68 10.43 2.58
C GLU A 37 -4.21 10.38 2.16
N VAL A 38 -3.33 10.92 3.00
CA VAL A 38 -1.88 10.84 2.78
C VAL A 38 -1.40 9.40 2.91
N GLY A 39 -1.94 8.62 3.85
CA GLY A 39 -1.64 7.21 4.03
C GLY A 39 -1.99 6.36 2.80
N ASP A 40 -3.17 6.57 2.22
CA ASP A 40 -3.61 5.87 1.02
C ASP A 40 -2.73 6.18 -0.20
N ALA A 41 -2.39 7.47 -0.39
CA ALA A 41 -1.49 7.87 -1.46
C ALA A 41 -0.09 7.25 -1.31
N ILE A 42 0.42 7.15 -0.08
CA ILE A 42 1.68 6.47 0.22
C ILE A 42 1.57 4.96 -0.05
N ALA A 43 0.46 4.33 0.33
CA ALA A 43 0.25 2.90 0.08
C ALA A 43 0.22 2.58 -1.42
N GLU A 44 -0.29 3.49 -2.25
CA GLU A 44 -0.29 3.38 -3.71
C GLU A 44 1.09 3.66 -4.35
N LEU A 45 1.90 4.53 -3.73
CA LEU A 45 3.26 4.82 -4.15
C LEU A 45 4.21 3.61 -3.98
N LEU A 46 3.98 2.81 -2.95
CA LEU A 46 4.86 1.69 -2.61
C LEU A 46 4.65 0.50 -3.55
N PRO A 47 5.73 -0.17 -4.00
CA PRO A 47 5.62 -1.26 -4.95
C PRO A 47 4.96 -2.48 -4.32
N ASP A 48 4.14 -3.16 -5.11
CA ASP A 48 3.65 -4.50 -4.79
C ASP A 48 4.82 -5.51 -4.82
N ARG A 49 4.97 -6.27 -3.73
CA ARG A 49 6.04 -7.25 -3.50
C ARG A 49 5.64 -8.21 -2.38
N PRO A 50 6.21 -9.42 -2.33
CA PRO A 50 5.94 -10.35 -1.24
C PRO A 50 6.40 -9.80 0.12
N ALA A 51 5.73 -10.25 1.19
CA ALA A 51 6.11 -9.96 2.57
C ALA A 51 7.54 -10.47 2.88
N PRO A 52 8.29 -9.77 3.75
CA PRO A 52 9.64 -10.19 4.12
C PRO A 52 9.63 -11.53 4.86
N THR A 53 10.68 -12.32 4.67
CA THR A 53 10.85 -13.63 5.29
C THR A 53 11.93 -13.65 6.36
N SER A 54 12.68 -12.55 6.50
CA SER A 54 13.72 -12.36 7.51
C SER A 54 13.76 -10.92 8.02
N LEU A 55 14.37 -10.71 9.19
CA LEU A 55 14.58 -9.37 9.76
C LEU A 55 15.34 -8.45 8.79
N PHE A 56 16.39 -8.96 8.14
CA PHE A 56 17.18 -8.19 7.18
C PHE A 56 16.35 -7.74 5.96
N GLU A 57 15.46 -8.61 5.46
CA GLU A 57 14.55 -8.22 4.38
C GLU A 57 13.54 -7.16 4.82
N ALA A 58 13.05 -7.25 6.06
CA ALA A 58 12.15 -6.27 6.65
C ALA A 58 12.83 -4.91 6.85
N GLU A 59 14.06 -4.88 7.36
CA GLU A 59 14.86 -3.67 7.53
C GLU A 59 15.15 -3.00 6.19
N ARG A 60 15.65 -3.78 5.21
CA ARG A 60 15.87 -3.28 3.84
C ARG A 60 14.57 -2.72 3.25
N LEU A 61 13.45 -3.40 3.46
CA LEU A 61 12.15 -2.94 2.98
C LEU A 61 11.73 -1.61 3.61
N ALA A 62 11.84 -1.49 4.93
CA ALA A 62 11.48 -0.28 5.66
C ALA A 62 12.35 0.90 5.20
N GLU A 63 13.66 0.73 5.08
CA GLU A 63 14.61 1.74 4.59
C GLU A 63 14.29 2.20 3.16
N GLU A 64 14.07 1.26 2.23
CA GLU A 64 13.71 1.58 0.84
C GLU A 64 12.38 2.35 0.75
N ALA A 65 11.40 1.92 1.53
CA ALA A 65 10.10 2.57 1.59
C ALA A 65 10.22 3.97 2.22
N ALA A 66 10.97 4.13 3.31
CA ALA A 66 11.21 5.41 3.96
C ALA A 66 11.88 6.42 3.02
N ALA A 67 12.88 5.99 2.26
CA ALA A 67 13.55 6.84 1.27
C ALA A 67 12.58 7.32 0.18
N ARG A 68 11.73 6.43 -0.35
CA ARG A 68 10.74 6.78 -1.38
C ARG A 68 9.67 7.72 -0.85
N VAL A 69 9.12 7.42 0.33
CA VAL A 69 8.09 8.22 0.98
C VAL A 69 8.62 9.61 1.35
N SER A 70 9.85 9.71 1.83
CA SER A 70 10.48 11.00 2.13
C SER A 70 10.59 11.90 0.90
N VAL A 71 10.94 11.33 -0.26
CA VAL A 71 10.99 12.09 -1.52
C VAL A 71 9.59 12.55 -1.93
N TRP A 72 8.60 11.67 -1.86
CA TRP A 72 7.22 12.01 -2.23
C TRP A 72 6.61 13.07 -1.31
N LEU A 73 6.78 12.95 0.00
CA LEU A 73 6.30 13.93 0.99
C LEU A 73 6.86 15.33 0.71
N ARG A 74 8.13 15.44 0.31
CA ARG A 74 8.74 16.72 -0.05
C ARG A 74 8.13 17.32 -1.33
N SER A 75 7.80 16.49 -2.31
CA SER A 75 7.09 16.92 -3.52
C SER A 75 5.68 17.44 -3.20
N GLU A 76 5.04 16.86 -2.18
CA GLU A 76 3.73 17.31 -1.68
C GLU A 76 3.80 18.53 -0.74
N GLY A 77 5.00 19.05 -0.46
CA GLY A 77 5.24 20.23 0.37
C GLY A 77 5.45 19.93 1.86
N TYR A 78 5.51 18.67 2.28
CA TYR A 78 5.82 18.26 3.66
C TYR A 78 7.34 18.24 3.91
N TYR A 79 7.97 19.42 3.92
CA TYR A 79 9.41 19.54 4.11
C TYR A 79 9.89 19.24 5.54
N ALA A 80 8.99 19.33 6.53
CA ALA A 80 9.27 19.01 7.92
C ALA A 80 8.86 17.58 8.30
N ALA A 81 8.57 16.74 7.30
CA ALA A 81 8.18 15.36 7.57
C ALA A 81 9.32 14.56 8.19
N ALA A 82 8.99 13.74 9.20
CA ALA A 82 9.84 12.69 9.71
C ALA A 82 9.25 11.34 9.29
N VAL A 83 10.08 10.48 8.70
CA VAL A 83 9.74 9.12 8.30
C VAL A 83 10.71 8.18 9.00
N THR A 84 10.20 7.41 9.93
CA THR A 84 11.00 6.48 10.74
C THR A 84 10.75 5.05 10.24
N PRO A 85 11.76 4.38 9.66
CA PRO A 85 11.66 2.97 9.31
C PRO A 85 11.84 2.10 10.55
N GLU A 86 11.00 1.08 10.68
CA GLU A 86 11.09 0.09 11.75
C GLU A 86 10.94 -1.32 11.17
N ALA A 87 11.70 -2.27 11.72
CA ALA A 87 11.65 -3.67 11.35
C ALA A 87 11.41 -4.54 12.58
N GLN A 88 10.58 -5.55 12.41
CA GLN A 88 10.27 -6.58 13.41
C GLN A 88 10.72 -7.94 12.88
N GLU A 89 11.15 -8.84 13.78
CA GLU A 89 11.64 -10.18 13.41
C GLU A 89 10.58 -11.29 13.54
N ASN A 90 9.63 -11.17 14.49
CA ASN A 90 8.73 -12.26 14.87
C ASN A 90 7.26 -11.80 14.92
N PRO A 91 6.51 -11.87 13.80
CA PRO A 91 6.96 -12.25 12.45
C PRO A 91 7.79 -11.14 11.79
N PRO A 92 8.54 -11.44 10.70
CA PRO A 92 9.23 -10.42 9.93
C PRO A 92 8.24 -9.40 9.35
N ALA A 93 8.39 -8.13 9.71
CA ALA A 93 7.49 -7.07 9.26
C ALA A 93 8.23 -5.73 9.14
N ALA A 94 7.83 -4.93 8.16
CA ALA A 94 8.35 -3.58 7.93
C ALA A 94 7.24 -2.56 8.22
N THR A 95 7.55 -1.57 9.05
CA THR A 95 6.63 -0.50 9.43
C THR A 95 7.26 0.86 9.14
N LEU A 96 6.46 1.81 8.70
CA LEU A 96 6.82 3.21 8.58
C LEU A 96 5.97 4.05 9.54
N THR A 97 6.63 4.72 10.47
CA THR A 97 6.00 5.72 11.33
C THR A 97 6.25 7.09 10.73
N ILE A 98 5.18 7.78 10.37
CA ILE A 98 5.24 9.03 9.61
C ILE A 98 4.62 10.17 10.41
N ALA A 99 5.41 11.21 10.63
CA ALA A 99 4.94 12.51 11.13
C ALA A 99 5.08 13.54 10.00
N PRO A 100 4.01 13.90 9.26
CA PRO A 100 4.10 14.77 8.09
C PRO A 100 4.54 16.20 8.39
N GLY A 101 4.26 16.70 9.61
CA GLY A 101 4.53 18.09 9.99
C GLY A 101 3.66 19.09 9.23
N ALA A 102 4.13 20.34 9.12
CA ALA A 102 3.41 21.39 8.40
C ALA A 102 3.58 21.24 6.88
N ARG A 103 2.47 21.33 6.14
CA ARG A 103 2.48 21.37 4.68
C ARG A 103 2.77 22.79 4.18
N PHE A 104 3.80 22.95 3.37
CA PHE A 104 4.06 24.20 2.66
C PHE A 104 2.97 24.46 1.62
N ARG A 105 2.52 25.71 1.51
CA ARG A 105 1.54 26.14 0.52
C ARG A 105 2.08 27.34 -0.25
N PHE A 106 1.99 27.29 -1.58
CA PHE A 106 2.30 28.44 -2.40
C PHE A 106 1.19 29.48 -2.27
N THR A 107 1.58 30.74 -2.17
CA THR A 107 0.66 31.85 -2.46
C THR A 107 0.45 31.94 -3.98
N ALA A 108 -0.62 32.62 -4.41
CA ALA A 108 -0.86 32.84 -5.83
C ALA A 108 0.37 33.50 -6.48
N PRO A 109 0.90 32.95 -7.60
CA PRO A 109 2.06 33.53 -8.26
C PRO A 109 1.69 34.86 -8.91
N THR A 110 2.64 35.79 -8.95
CA THR A 110 2.53 37.00 -9.77
C THR A 110 3.25 36.76 -11.09
N LEU A 111 2.52 36.82 -12.19
CA LEU A 111 3.08 36.68 -13.54
C LEU A 111 3.32 38.07 -14.13
N SER A 112 4.56 38.33 -14.55
CA SER A 112 4.92 39.52 -15.32
C SER A 112 5.32 39.05 -16.72
N TYR A 113 4.74 39.68 -17.75
CA TYR A 113 5.01 39.37 -19.14
C TYR A 113 5.87 40.48 -19.76
N ASP A 114 6.88 40.08 -20.53
CA ASP A 114 7.60 41.01 -21.39
C ASP A 114 6.78 41.25 -22.66
N GLY A 115 5.97 42.31 -22.64
CA GLY A 115 4.99 42.62 -23.68
C GLY A 115 3.54 42.39 -23.25
N PRO A 116 2.58 42.36 -24.19
CA PRO A 116 1.20 42.04 -23.84
C PRO A 116 1.10 40.62 -23.29
N ALA A 117 0.22 40.43 -22.29
CA ALA A 117 -0.13 39.10 -21.83
C ALA A 117 -0.73 38.27 -22.98
N PRO A 118 -0.48 36.96 -23.05
CA PRO A 118 -1.11 36.08 -24.03
C PRO A 118 -2.64 36.15 -23.89
N ASP A 119 -3.34 36.10 -25.02
CA ASP A 119 -4.79 35.88 -25.03
C ASP A 119 -5.09 34.46 -24.51
N GLU A 120 -6.18 34.30 -23.75
CA GLU A 120 -6.61 33.02 -23.13
C GLU A 120 -7.00 31.94 -24.16
#